data_AF-A0A1F9QDX7-F1
#
_entry.id   AF-A0A1F9QDX7-F1
#
_cell.length_a   1.000
_cell.length_b   1.000
_cell.length_c   1.000
_cell.angle_alpha   90.00
_cell.angle_beta   90.00
_cell.angle_gamma   90.00
#
_symmetry.space_group_name_H-M   'P 1'
#
loop_
_entity.id
_entity.type
_entity.pdbx_description
1 polymer ?
#
loop_
_entity_poly.entity_id
_entity_poly.type
_entity_poly.pdbx_seq_one_letter_code
_entity_poly.pdbx_strand_id
1 'polypeptide(L)'
;MSRLNLKYLFLSSAALLLLSWYMYSSTYKRVGPLLPATHAAPLQEPLPGTAQAPSCCKGPYCWQFTPLHEYAVTGLAFGISHKLSSDFDDVMAADVGLLWGENAAKELYRDVKLRVMMDHYEVWWKDGQRFSLRDAANTHLASCDDGAFAAAKKIRPGDQVRIRGWLVNAKAFKEPGETDPRKILSWFSSVTREDRGEGACELLYVRSADDIEILEKGPRFWAWTRWLGGAGMLLAVFLWHRRLKAHLAAVSKVDF
;
A
#
# COMPACT_ATOMS: atom_id res chain seq x y z
N MET A 1 40.38 5.58 22.05
CA MET A 1 39.16 5.25 21.27
C MET A 1 37.98 5.95 21.93
N SER A 2 37.33 6.90 21.25
CA SER A 2 36.21 7.65 21.85
C SER A 2 35.10 6.66 22.25
N ARG A 3 34.65 6.73 23.50
CA ARG A 3 33.49 5.92 23.92
C ARG A 3 32.30 6.41 23.11
N LEU A 4 31.86 5.59 22.15
CA LEU A 4 30.64 5.85 21.39
C LEU A 4 29.52 6.16 22.38
N ASN A 5 28.99 7.39 22.32
CA ASN A 5 27.94 7.84 23.20
C ASN A 5 26.61 7.32 22.68
N LEU A 6 26.15 6.22 23.28
CA LEU A 6 24.95 5.50 22.85
C LEU A 6 23.68 6.38 22.89
N LYS A 7 23.65 7.40 23.77
CA LYS A 7 22.55 8.36 23.81
C LYS A 7 22.47 9.17 22.51
N TYR A 8 23.59 9.72 22.05
CA TYR A 8 23.62 10.49 20.80
C TYR A 8 23.39 9.60 19.57
N LEU A 9 23.88 8.35 19.57
CA LEU A 9 23.55 7.39 18.51
C LEU A 9 22.04 7.15 18.44
N PHE A 10 21.39 6.89 19.58
CA PHE A 10 19.95 6.67 19.63
C PHE A 10 19.17 7.91 19.16
N LEU A 11 19.49 9.10 19.70
CA LEU A 11 18.79 10.33 19.37
C LEU A 11 18.94 10.73 17.89
N SER A 12 20.15 10.63 17.33
CA SER A 12 20.39 10.92 15.91
C SER A 12 19.68 9.91 15.00
N SER A 13 19.68 8.62 15.37
CA SER A 13 18.97 7.58 14.64
C SER A 13 17.45 7.75 14.69
N ALA A 14 16.91 8.16 15.84
CA ALA A 14 15.50 8.48 16.00
C ALA A 14 15.11 9.72 15.19
N ALA A 15 15.93 10.77 15.20
CA ALA A 15 15.73 11.96 14.37
C ALA A 15 15.74 11.61 12.88
N LEU A 16 16.70 10.79 12.43
CA LEU A 16 16.76 10.30 11.05
C LEU A 16 15.52 9.48 10.69
N LEU A 17 15.06 8.61 11.59
CA LEU A 17 13.87 7.79 11.39
C LEU A 17 12.62 8.67 11.22
N LEU A 18 12.41 9.65 12.11
CA LEU A 18 11.27 10.56 12.07
C LEU A 18 11.28 11.44 10.83
N LEU A 19 12.43 12.02 10.49
CA LEU A 19 12.60 12.82 9.27
C LEU A 19 12.35 11.96 8.03
N SER A 20 12.91 10.75 7.98
CA SER A 20 12.73 9.84 6.84
C SER A 20 11.28 9.41 6.69
N TRP A 21 10.58 9.15 7.80
CA TRP A 21 9.15 8.83 7.77
C TRP A 21 8.30 10.00 7.26
N TYR A 22 8.55 11.21 7.76
CA TYR A 22 7.88 12.41 7.29
C TYR A 22 8.10 12.64 5.79
N MET A 23 9.35 12.54 5.34
CA MET A 23 9.70 12.74 3.93
C MET A 23 9.15 11.62 3.04
N TYR A 24 9.16 10.37 3.53
CA TYR A 24 8.60 9.22 2.82
C TYR A 24 7.11 9.41 2.52
N SER A 25 6.34 9.95 3.47
CA SER A 25 4.90 10.21 3.32
C SER A 25 4.53 11.18 2.16
N SER A 26 5.50 11.94 1.66
CA SER A 26 5.34 12.89 0.55
C SER A 26 6.19 12.52 -0.68
N THR A 27 6.71 11.29 -0.75
CA THR A 27 7.58 10.83 -1.85
C THR A 27 6.90 10.94 -3.21
N TYR A 28 5.59 10.68 -3.27
CA TYR A 28 4.83 10.79 -4.51
C TYR A 28 4.87 12.21 -5.11
N LYS A 29 5.08 13.25 -4.30
CA LYS A 29 5.24 14.64 -4.79
C LYS A 29 6.63 14.93 -5.35
N ARG A 30 7.59 14.02 -5.18
CA ARG A 30 9.00 14.20 -5.54
C ARG A 30 9.40 13.33 -6.73
N VAL A 31 8.43 12.75 -7.40
CA VAL A 31 8.62 12.07 -8.69
C VAL A 31 8.91 13.11 -9.77
N GLY A 32 9.61 12.67 -10.82
CA GLY A 32 9.79 13.47 -12.03
C GLY A 32 8.47 13.71 -12.78
N PRO A 33 8.53 14.21 -14.02
CA PRO A 33 7.36 14.27 -14.89
C PRO A 33 6.74 12.88 -15.05
N LEU A 34 5.42 12.78 -14.96
CA LEU A 34 4.72 11.52 -15.12
C LEU A 34 4.68 11.10 -16.59
N LEU A 35 4.66 9.79 -16.83
CA LEU A 35 4.54 9.18 -18.14
C LEU A 35 3.19 9.59 -18.77
N PRO A 36 3.14 9.87 -20.09
CA PRO A 36 1.90 10.20 -20.78
C PRO A 36 0.79 9.16 -20.61
N ALA A 37 1.15 7.89 -20.42
CA ALA A 37 0.21 6.80 -20.16
C ALA A 37 -0.61 6.99 -18.86
N THR A 38 -0.13 7.79 -17.91
CA THR A 38 -0.86 8.13 -16.67
C THR A 38 -1.93 9.19 -16.89
N HIS A 39 -1.98 9.85 -18.05
CA HIS A 39 -2.94 10.92 -18.35
C HIS A 39 -4.29 10.40 -18.84
N ALA A 40 -4.38 9.10 -19.16
CA ALA A 40 -5.62 8.47 -19.58
C ALA A 40 -6.47 8.05 -18.38
N ALA A 41 -7.78 8.06 -18.54
CA ALA A 41 -8.68 7.40 -17.59
C ALA A 41 -8.50 5.86 -17.66
N PRO A 42 -8.81 5.13 -16.58
CA PRO A 42 -8.84 3.68 -16.59
C PRO A 42 -9.74 3.14 -17.70
N LEU A 43 -9.25 2.11 -18.38
CA LEU A 43 -10.07 1.32 -19.29
C LEU A 43 -11.01 0.46 -18.45
N GLN A 44 -12.29 0.47 -18.79
CA GLN A 44 -13.29 -0.43 -18.21
C GLN A 44 -14.20 -0.94 -19.31
N GLU A 45 -14.18 -2.25 -19.55
CA GLU A 45 -14.90 -2.89 -20.63
C GLU A 45 -15.81 -4.02 -20.09
N PRO A 46 -16.94 -4.31 -20.76
CA PRO A 46 -17.77 -5.44 -20.38
C PRO A 46 -16.99 -6.76 -20.52
N LEU A 47 -17.23 -7.69 -19.61
CA LEU A 47 -16.60 -9.00 -19.67
C LEU A 47 -17.27 -9.91 -20.69
N PRO A 48 -16.52 -10.86 -21.29
CA PRO A 48 -17.13 -12.00 -21.96
C PRO A 48 -18.02 -12.77 -20.98
N GLY A 49 -19.17 -13.29 -21.43
CA GLY A 49 -20.14 -14.00 -20.57
C GLY A 49 -19.61 -15.27 -19.89
N THR A 50 -18.38 -15.69 -20.20
CA THR A 50 -17.68 -16.83 -19.60
C THR A 50 -16.61 -16.43 -18.58
N ALA A 51 -16.42 -15.14 -18.30
CA ALA A 51 -15.40 -14.68 -17.37
C ALA A 51 -15.68 -15.19 -15.95
N GLN A 52 -14.72 -15.94 -15.39
CA GLN A 52 -14.78 -16.46 -14.03
C GLN A 52 -13.45 -16.17 -13.33
N ALA A 53 -13.52 -15.56 -12.15
CA ALA A 53 -12.38 -15.39 -11.28
C ALA A 53 -12.14 -16.66 -10.44
N PRO A 54 -10.88 -17.15 -10.36
CA PRO A 54 -10.56 -18.29 -9.50
C PRO A 54 -10.93 -18.00 -8.05
N SER A 55 -11.65 -18.96 -7.45
CA SER A 55 -11.88 -19.01 -6.00
C SER A 55 -10.70 -19.70 -5.31
N CYS A 56 -10.44 -19.39 -4.05
CA CYS A 56 -9.38 -20.03 -3.28
C CYS A 56 -9.69 -20.03 -1.79
N CYS A 57 -9.12 -20.99 -1.05
CA CYS A 57 -9.10 -20.97 0.41
C CYS A 57 -7.68 -20.66 0.87
N LYS A 58 -7.51 -19.52 1.53
CA LYS A 58 -6.25 -19.10 2.13
C LYS A 58 -6.54 -18.67 3.57
N GLY A 59 -5.57 -18.90 4.46
CA GLY A 59 -5.75 -18.56 5.87
C GLY A 59 -7.01 -19.22 6.45
N PRO A 60 -7.85 -18.47 7.20
CA PRO A 60 -9.08 -19.00 7.77
C PRO A 60 -10.30 -18.86 6.84
N TYR A 61 -10.16 -18.35 5.61
CA TYR A 61 -11.28 -18.04 4.73
C TYR A 61 -11.18 -18.69 3.35
N CYS A 62 -12.34 -19.05 2.81
CA CYS A 62 -12.54 -19.37 1.42
C CYS A 62 -13.20 -18.18 0.72
N TRP A 63 -12.63 -17.79 -0.42
CA TRP A 63 -12.95 -16.61 -1.18
C TRP A 63 -13.64 -16.97 -2.48
N GLN A 64 -14.69 -16.22 -2.79
CA GLN A 64 -15.37 -16.24 -4.08
C GLN A 64 -15.37 -14.85 -4.67
N PHE A 65 -15.13 -14.78 -5.98
CA PHE A 65 -15.06 -13.55 -6.73
C PHE A 65 -16.07 -13.57 -7.87
N THR A 66 -16.81 -12.49 -8.02
CA THR A 66 -17.75 -12.27 -9.13
C THR A 66 -17.21 -11.16 -10.01
N PRO A 67 -16.63 -11.49 -11.18
CA PRO A 67 -16.17 -10.50 -12.16
C PRO A 67 -17.32 -9.61 -12.65
N LEU A 68 -17.02 -8.32 -12.79
CA LEU A 68 -17.95 -7.29 -13.26
C LEU A 68 -17.48 -6.69 -14.58
N HIS A 69 -16.21 -6.26 -14.66
CA HIS A 69 -15.64 -5.60 -15.83
C HIS A 69 -14.15 -5.96 -16.00
N GLU A 70 -13.67 -5.99 -17.24
CA GLU A 70 -12.22 -5.91 -17.51
C GLU A 70 -11.77 -4.50 -17.15
N TYR A 71 -10.64 -4.39 -16.47
CA TYR A 71 -10.15 -3.12 -15.97
C TYR A 71 -8.64 -3.00 -16.13
N ALA A 72 -8.21 -1.84 -16.64
CA ALA A 72 -6.80 -1.50 -16.74
C ALA A 72 -6.58 -0.03 -16.34
N VAL A 73 -5.74 0.19 -15.34
CA VAL A 73 -5.36 1.53 -14.88
C VAL A 73 -3.86 1.71 -15.03
N THR A 74 -3.46 2.87 -15.55
CA THR A 74 -2.07 3.33 -15.47
C THR A 74 -2.06 4.63 -14.68
N GLY A 75 -1.27 4.68 -13.60
CA GLY A 75 -1.32 5.82 -12.69
C GLY A 75 -0.11 5.91 -11.76
N LEU A 76 -0.03 7.02 -11.06
CA LEU A 76 0.93 7.23 -9.98
C LEU A 76 0.36 6.65 -8.68
N ALA A 77 1.10 5.75 -8.05
CA ALA A 77 0.81 5.27 -6.71
C ALA A 77 1.17 6.35 -5.68
N PHE A 78 0.20 7.11 -5.18
CA PHE A 78 0.46 8.16 -4.19
C PHE A 78 0.63 7.62 -2.76
N GLY A 79 0.07 6.45 -2.48
CA GLY A 79 0.17 5.79 -1.18
C GLY A 79 -0.15 4.32 -1.27
N ILE A 80 0.31 3.57 -0.27
CA ILE A 80 0.06 2.13 -0.15
C ILE A 80 -0.32 1.85 1.30
N SER A 81 -1.44 1.17 1.48
CA SER A 81 -1.75 0.47 2.72
C SER A 81 -1.60 -1.02 2.46
N HIS A 82 -0.84 -1.68 3.32
CA HIS A 82 -0.92 -3.13 3.41
C HIS A 82 -1.79 -3.40 4.63
N LYS A 83 -2.82 -4.25 4.48
CA LYS A 83 -3.67 -4.71 5.60
C LYS A 83 -2.91 -5.65 6.54
N LEU A 84 -1.69 -5.28 6.92
CA LEU A 84 -0.79 -6.01 7.79
C LEU A 84 -1.53 -6.31 9.09
N SER A 85 -1.68 -7.60 9.40
CA SER A 85 -2.43 -8.12 10.56
C SER A 85 -3.96 -8.17 10.44
N SER A 86 -4.53 -8.03 9.24
CA SER A 86 -5.92 -8.44 8.99
C SER A 86 -5.99 -9.91 8.62
N ASP A 87 -7.06 -10.62 9.00
CA ASP A 87 -7.28 -12.02 8.61
C ASP A 87 -7.48 -12.23 7.10
N PHE A 88 -7.40 -11.17 6.29
CA PHE A 88 -7.60 -11.16 4.84
C PHE A 88 -6.31 -10.87 4.06
N ASP A 89 -5.18 -10.72 4.76
CA ASP A 89 -3.92 -10.25 4.19
C ASP A 89 -3.17 -11.30 3.35
N ASP A 90 -3.81 -12.44 3.13
CA ASP A 90 -3.41 -13.57 2.30
C ASP A 90 -3.99 -13.53 0.88
N VAL A 91 -5.07 -12.78 0.69
CA VAL A 91 -5.76 -12.57 -0.59
C VAL A 91 -5.82 -11.08 -0.95
N MET A 92 -6.08 -10.20 0.02
CA MET A 92 -6.06 -8.74 -0.16
C MET A 92 -4.62 -8.23 -0.05
N ALA A 93 -3.90 -8.18 -1.17
CA ALA A 93 -2.46 -7.96 -1.21
C ALA A 93 -2.04 -6.55 -0.78
N ALA A 94 -2.77 -5.53 -1.25
CA ALA A 94 -2.50 -4.13 -0.95
C ALA A 94 -3.69 -3.25 -1.33
N ASP A 95 -3.86 -2.14 -0.63
CA ASP A 95 -4.68 -1.03 -1.08
C ASP A 95 -3.75 0.04 -1.65
N VAL A 96 -4.00 0.38 -2.91
CA VAL A 96 -3.14 1.27 -3.70
C VAL A 96 -3.91 2.53 -4.03
N GLY A 97 -3.48 3.64 -3.43
CA GLY A 97 -3.95 4.96 -3.83
C GLY A 97 -3.34 5.31 -5.18
N LEU A 98 -4.16 5.38 -6.22
CA LEU A 98 -3.77 5.70 -7.58
C LEU A 98 -4.34 7.05 -8.01
N LEU A 99 -3.58 7.79 -8.80
CA LEU A 99 -4.07 8.95 -9.53
C LEU A 99 -3.63 8.89 -10.99
N TRP A 100 -4.46 9.46 -11.86
CA TRP A 100 -4.30 9.44 -13.32
C TRP A 100 -4.90 10.72 -13.92
N GLY A 101 -5.23 10.74 -15.20
CA GLY A 101 -6.12 11.76 -15.79
C GLY A 101 -5.61 13.19 -15.63
N GLU A 102 -6.52 14.12 -15.31
CA GLU A 102 -6.18 15.54 -15.12
C GLU A 102 -5.21 15.73 -13.94
N ASN A 103 -5.36 14.94 -12.87
CA ASN A 103 -4.47 15.01 -11.72
C ASN A 103 -3.02 14.72 -12.11
N ALA A 104 -2.79 13.74 -12.97
CA ALA A 104 -1.47 13.41 -13.50
C ALA A 104 -1.00 14.43 -14.53
N ALA A 105 -1.81 14.71 -15.56
CA ALA A 105 -1.44 15.55 -16.70
C ALA A 105 -1.10 17.00 -16.32
N LYS A 106 -1.77 17.54 -15.29
CA LYS A 106 -1.53 18.90 -14.78
C LYS A 106 -0.77 18.93 -13.46
N GLU A 107 -0.29 17.77 -13.00
CA GLU A 107 0.41 17.59 -11.73
C GLU A 107 -0.30 18.15 -10.49
N LEU A 108 -1.64 18.16 -10.49
CA LEU A 108 -2.47 18.70 -9.40
C LEU A 108 -2.18 18.05 -8.04
N TYR A 109 -1.71 16.80 -8.06
CA TYR A 109 -1.33 16.03 -6.88
C TYR A 109 -0.18 16.66 -6.07
N ARG A 110 0.64 17.54 -6.67
CA ARG A 110 1.74 18.20 -5.97
C ARG A 110 1.24 19.22 -4.95
N ASP A 111 0.09 19.83 -5.21
CA ASP A 111 -0.47 20.92 -4.41
C ASP A 111 -1.37 20.43 -3.27
N VAL A 112 -1.96 19.25 -3.41
CA VAL A 112 -2.84 18.66 -2.39
C VAL A 112 -2.11 17.67 -1.49
N LYS A 113 -2.63 17.40 -0.30
CA LYS A 113 -2.14 16.32 0.55
C LYS A 113 -3.02 15.10 0.30
N LEU A 114 -2.42 14.00 -0.13
CA LEU A 114 -3.05 12.69 -0.26
C LEU A 114 -2.52 11.72 0.79
N ARG A 115 -3.41 10.87 1.31
CA ARG A 115 -3.06 9.78 2.21
C ARG A 115 -3.95 8.57 1.97
N VAL A 116 -3.35 7.40 1.83
CA VAL A 116 -4.08 6.13 1.84
C VAL A 116 -4.26 5.67 3.29
N MET A 117 -5.49 5.30 3.62
CA MET A 117 -5.90 4.67 4.86
C MET A 117 -6.23 3.19 4.59
N MET A 118 -6.77 2.46 5.57
CA MET A 118 -6.93 1.00 5.44
C MET A 118 -8.03 0.57 4.46
N ASP A 119 -9.01 1.43 4.21
CA ASP A 119 -10.20 1.14 3.39
C ASP A 119 -10.62 2.32 2.50
N HIS A 120 -9.95 3.47 2.62
CA HIS A 120 -10.23 4.66 1.85
C HIS A 120 -8.95 5.48 1.65
N TYR A 121 -9.05 6.58 0.90
CA TYR A 121 -8.03 7.62 0.90
C TYR A 121 -8.62 8.94 1.37
N GLU A 122 -7.76 9.77 1.93
CA GLU A 122 -8.08 11.12 2.34
C GLU A 122 -7.31 12.10 1.47
N VAL A 123 -7.95 13.23 1.17
CA VAL A 123 -7.38 14.31 0.39
C VAL A 123 -7.70 15.64 1.04
N TRP A 124 -6.70 16.51 1.17
CA TRP A 124 -6.84 17.86 1.71
C TRP A 124 -6.17 18.87 0.78
N TRP A 125 -6.84 19.99 0.54
CA TRP A 125 -6.32 21.08 -0.27
C TRP A 125 -6.69 22.43 0.37
N LYS A 126 -5.95 23.48 -0.02
CA LYS A 126 -6.22 24.87 0.36
C LYS A 126 -7.15 25.52 -0.67
N ASP A 127 -7.77 26.63 -0.30
CA ASP A 127 -8.59 27.42 -1.21
C ASP A 127 -7.81 27.81 -2.49
N GLY A 128 -8.48 27.70 -3.63
CA GLY A 128 -7.90 27.97 -4.95
C GLY A 128 -7.10 26.82 -5.57
N GLN A 129 -6.79 25.75 -4.82
CA GLN A 129 -6.19 24.54 -5.38
C GLN A 129 -7.25 23.70 -6.11
N ARG A 130 -6.84 23.08 -7.22
CA ARG A 130 -7.70 22.19 -8.00
C ARG A 130 -7.27 20.74 -7.79
N PHE A 131 -8.25 19.85 -7.70
CA PHE A 131 -8.05 18.41 -7.68
C PHE A 131 -9.29 17.70 -8.24
N SER A 132 -9.08 16.73 -9.12
CA SER A 132 -10.16 15.95 -9.71
C SER A 132 -10.36 14.67 -8.89
N LEU A 133 -11.47 14.58 -8.15
CA LEU A 133 -11.80 13.35 -7.40
C LEU A 133 -12.13 12.17 -8.32
N ARG A 134 -12.44 12.43 -9.60
CA ARG A 134 -12.70 11.40 -10.63
C ARG A 134 -11.41 10.75 -11.15
N ASP A 135 -10.27 11.42 -10.93
CA ASP A 135 -8.96 11.01 -11.42
C ASP A 135 -8.04 10.51 -10.29
N ALA A 136 -8.64 10.01 -9.21
CA ALA A 136 -7.95 9.35 -8.12
C ALA A 136 -8.87 8.38 -7.38
N ALA A 137 -8.35 7.20 -7.05
CA ALA A 137 -9.07 6.23 -6.25
C ALA A 137 -8.14 5.43 -5.34
N ASN A 138 -8.72 4.76 -4.36
CA ASN A 138 -8.05 3.72 -3.59
C ASN A 138 -8.47 2.37 -4.16
N THR A 139 -7.57 1.68 -4.85
CA THR A 139 -7.85 0.40 -5.48
C THR A 139 -7.38 -0.73 -4.57
N HIS A 140 -8.31 -1.57 -4.13
CA HIS A 140 -8.06 -2.78 -3.37
C HIS A 140 -7.61 -3.90 -4.30
N LEU A 141 -6.35 -4.32 -4.20
CA LEU A 141 -5.81 -5.41 -5.01
C LEU A 141 -6.02 -6.74 -4.29
N ALA A 142 -6.79 -7.63 -4.92
CA ALA A 142 -7.00 -8.99 -4.46
C ALA A 142 -6.44 -10.00 -5.47
N SER A 143 -5.92 -11.13 -5.00
CA SER A 143 -5.59 -12.26 -5.88
C SER A 143 -5.48 -13.58 -5.13
N CYS A 144 -5.90 -14.66 -5.78
CA CYS A 144 -5.57 -16.02 -5.33
C CYS A 144 -4.21 -16.49 -5.88
N ASP A 145 -3.66 -15.84 -6.91
CA ASP A 145 -2.36 -16.19 -7.48
C ASP A 145 -1.23 -15.61 -6.63
N ASP A 146 -0.32 -16.47 -6.16
CA ASP A 146 0.79 -16.05 -5.28
C ASP A 146 1.77 -15.11 -6.02
N GLY A 147 1.92 -15.27 -7.34
CA GLY A 147 2.74 -14.41 -8.18
C GLY A 147 2.19 -12.98 -8.25
N ALA A 148 0.90 -12.84 -8.58
CA ALA A 148 0.15 -11.59 -8.61
C ALA A 148 0.17 -10.92 -7.23
N PHE A 149 -0.10 -11.69 -6.18
CA PHE A 149 -0.08 -11.21 -4.80
C PHE A 149 1.30 -10.65 -4.41
N ALA A 150 2.38 -11.37 -4.73
CA ALA A 150 3.74 -10.92 -4.49
C ALA A 150 4.12 -9.70 -5.34
N ALA A 151 3.63 -9.60 -6.59
CA ALA A 151 3.83 -8.45 -7.46
C ALA A 151 3.13 -7.19 -6.92
N ALA A 152 1.88 -7.31 -6.46
CA ALA A 152 1.14 -6.23 -5.81
C ALA A 152 1.87 -5.70 -4.58
N LYS A 153 2.41 -6.60 -3.74
CA LYS A 153 3.21 -6.24 -2.57
C LYS A 153 4.55 -5.56 -2.89
N LYS A 154 4.97 -5.43 -4.15
CA LYS A 154 6.18 -4.68 -4.54
C LYS A 154 5.93 -3.21 -4.86
N ILE A 155 4.68 -2.83 -5.11
CA ILE A 155 4.31 -1.43 -5.41
C ILE A 155 4.66 -0.55 -4.20
N ARG A 156 5.26 0.61 -4.46
CA ARG A 156 5.59 1.60 -3.42
C ARG A 156 5.04 2.99 -3.79
N PRO A 157 4.82 3.86 -2.80
CA PRO A 157 4.51 5.26 -3.06
C PRO A 157 5.55 5.91 -3.97
N GLY A 158 5.08 6.65 -4.96
CA GLY A 158 5.87 7.28 -6.02
C GLY A 158 6.09 6.41 -7.26
N ASP A 159 5.72 5.12 -7.25
CA ASP A 159 5.81 4.29 -8.45
C ASP A 159 4.73 4.69 -9.46
N GLN A 160 5.10 4.71 -10.74
CA GLN A 160 4.15 4.77 -11.84
C GLN A 160 3.90 3.34 -12.29
N VAL A 161 2.66 2.90 -12.17
CA VAL A 161 2.28 1.49 -12.36
C VAL A 161 1.19 1.35 -13.40
N ARG A 162 1.18 0.21 -14.08
CA ARG A 162 0.04 -0.30 -14.83
C ARG A 162 -0.47 -1.55 -14.14
N ILE A 163 -1.76 -1.58 -13.86
CA ILE A 163 -2.43 -2.70 -13.23
C ILE A 163 -3.61 -3.12 -14.10
N ARG A 164 -3.70 -4.41 -14.38
CA ARG A 164 -4.78 -5.04 -15.14
C ARG A 164 -5.49 -6.09 -14.30
N GLY A 165 -6.74 -6.38 -14.63
CA GLY A 165 -7.50 -7.42 -13.97
C GLY A 165 -8.99 -7.24 -14.14
N TRP A 166 -9.74 -7.73 -13.17
CA TRP A 166 -11.20 -7.63 -13.15
C TRP A 166 -11.68 -6.82 -11.97
N LEU A 167 -12.55 -5.85 -12.21
CA LEU A 167 -13.38 -5.33 -11.12
C LEU A 167 -14.26 -6.48 -10.64
N VAL A 168 -14.25 -6.77 -9.34
CA VAL A 168 -14.94 -7.93 -8.77
C VAL A 168 -15.73 -7.55 -7.53
N ASN A 169 -16.88 -8.18 -7.32
CA ASN A 169 -17.39 -8.34 -5.96
C ASN A 169 -16.71 -9.55 -5.31
N ALA A 170 -16.48 -9.51 -4.01
CA ALA A 170 -15.88 -10.62 -3.28
C ALA A 170 -16.75 -11.06 -2.10
N LYS A 171 -16.70 -12.36 -1.82
CA LYS A 171 -17.25 -12.97 -0.61
C LYS A 171 -16.18 -13.80 0.07
N ALA A 172 -16.17 -13.77 1.40
CA ALA A 172 -15.33 -14.65 2.20
C ALA A 172 -16.16 -15.35 3.29
N PHE A 173 -15.87 -16.62 3.51
CA PHE A 173 -16.55 -17.46 4.52
C PHE A 173 -15.56 -18.49 5.07
N LYS A 174 -15.73 -18.91 6.33
CA LYS A 174 -14.82 -19.87 6.97
C LYS A 174 -15.02 -21.31 6.48
N GLU A 175 -16.24 -21.64 6.10
CA GLU A 175 -16.61 -22.99 5.65
C GLU A 175 -17.10 -22.93 4.19
N PRO A 176 -16.52 -23.74 3.28
CA PRO A 176 -17.00 -23.84 1.90
C PRO A 176 -18.50 -24.15 1.81
N GLY A 177 -19.23 -23.36 1.02
CA GLY A 177 -20.66 -23.55 0.84
C GLY A 177 -21.53 -22.96 1.94
N GLU A 178 -20.97 -22.12 2.82
CA GLU A 178 -21.75 -21.33 3.79
C GLU A 178 -22.86 -20.52 3.08
N THR A 179 -24.06 -20.55 3.64
CA THR A 179 -25.26 -19.89 3.10
C THR A 179 -25.88 -18.90 4.08
N ASP A 180 -25.48 -18.92 5.36
CA ASP A 180 -25.93 -17.94 6.34
C ASP A 180 -25.28 -16.57 6.03
N PRO A 181 -26.06 -15.56 5.62
CA PRO A 181 -25.51 -14.25 5.27
C PRO A 181 -24.79 -13.56 6.43
N ARG A 182 -25.07 -13.95 7.69
CA ARG A 182 -24.38 -13.39 8.87
C ARG A 182 -22.94 -13.87 9.02
N LYS A 183 -22.58 -14.96 8.32
CA LYS A 183 -21.25 -15.56 8.35
C LYS A 183 -20.45 -15.31 7.07
N ILE A 184 -21.06 -14.62 6.11
CA ILE A 184 -20.44 -14.27 4.83
C ILE A 184 -20.02 -12.80 4.88
N LEU A 185 -18.71 -12.58 4.79
CA LEU A 185 -18.16 -11.25 4.59
C LEU A 185 -18.27 -10.90 3.11
N SER A 186 -18.70 -9.68 2.79
CA SER A 186 -18.92 -9.25 1.41
C SER A 186 -18.24 -7.90 1.15
N TRP A 187 -17.64 -7.79 -0.02
CA TRP A 187 -17.08 -6.54 -0.55
C TRP A 187 -17.65 -6.29 -1.94
N PHE A 188 -18.01 -5.05 -2.20
CA PHE A 188 -18.53 -4.61 -3.48
C PHE A 188 -17.56 -3.63 -4.12
N SER A 189 -17.30 -3.81 -5.42
CA SER A 189 -16.43 -2.92 -6.17
C SER A 189 -17.22 -1.75 -6.72
N SER A 190 -16.65 -0.55 -6.66
CA SER A 190 -17.12 0.54 -7.52
C SER A 190 -16.85 0.22 -8.99
N VAL A 191 -17.82 0.55 -9.84
CA VAL A 191 -17.75 0.45 -11.31
C VAL A 191 -17.90 1.81 -11.98
N THR A 192 -17.86 2.89 -11.20
CA THR A 192 -17.97 4.29 -11.64
C THR A 192 -16.85 5.12 -11.01
N ARG A 193 -16.57 6.32 -11.54
CA ARG A 193 -15.59 7.27 -10.98
C ARG A 193 -16.26 8.49 -10.34
N GLU A 194 -17.58 8.42 -10.20
CA GLU A 194 -18.44 9.54 -9.79
C GLU A 194 -18.91 9.45 -8.34
N ASP A 195 -18.80 8.26 -7.75
CA ASP A 195 -19.18 7.97 -6.38
C ASP A 195 -18.13 8.44 -5.38
N ARG A 196 -18.59 8.63 -4.14
CA ARG A 196 -17.77 9.13 -3.03
C ARG A 196 -18.23 8.48 -1.73
N GLY A 197 -17.31 8.36 -0.78
CA GLY A 197 -17.57 7.78 0.52
C GLY A 197 -17.45 6.26 0.52
N GLU A 198 -18.17 5.61 1.43
CA GLU A 198 -18.14 4.17 1.60
C GLU A 198 -18.62 3.44 0.34
N GLY A 199 -17.84 2.46 -0.12
CA GLY A 199 -18.14 1.70 -1.35
C GLY A 199 -17.65 2.34 -2.66
N ALA A 200 -17.06 3.55 -2.62
CA ALA A 200 -16.53 4.23 -3.80
C ALA A 200 -15.16 3.71 -4.28
N CYS A 201 -14.62 2.68 -3.62
CA CYS A 201 -13.31 2.12 -3.95
C CYS A 201 -13.45 0.93 -4.89
N GLU A 202 -12.51 0.80 -5.83
CA GLU A 202 -12.47 -0.37 -6.71
C GLU A 202 -11.88 -1.57 -5.97
N LEU A 203 -12.52 -2.73 -6.12
CA LEU A 203 -11.92 -4.02 -5.79
C LEU A 203 -11.50 -4.71 -7.08
N LEU A 204 -10.19 -4.85 -7.26
CA LEU A 204 -9.56 -5.34 -8.47
C LEU A 204 -8.90 -6.70 -8.21
N TYR A 205 -9.41 -7.73 -8.89
CA TYR A 205 -8.77 -9.04 -8.93
C TYR A 205 -7.67 -9.06 -9.97
N VAL A 206 -6.42 -9.19 -9.52
CA VAL A 206 -5.24 -9.29 -10.39
C VAL A 206 -4.99 -10.77 -10.70
N ARG A 207 -4.87 -11.14 -11.98
CA ARG A 207 -4.89 -12.55 -12.39
C ARG A 207 -3.51 -13.21 -12.35
N SER A 208 -2.46 -12.46 -12.63
CA SER A 208 -1.08 -12.95 -12.62
C SER A 208 -0.09 -11.85 -12.28
N ALA A 209 1.18 -12.21 -12.08
CA ALA A 209 2.25 -11.23 -11.87
C ALA A 209 2.41 -10.25 -13.05
N ASP A 210 2.14 -10.69 -14.28
CA ASP A 210 2.28 -9.88 -15.50
C ASP A 210 1.18 -8.82 -15.66
N ASP A 211 0.10 -8.94 -14.89
CA ASP A 211 -0.93 -7.91 -14.80
C ASP A 211 -0.50 -6.70 -13.95
N ILE A 212 0.68 -6.74 -13.32
CA ILE A 212 1.26 -5.62 -12.56
C ILE A 212 2.63 -5.25 -13.14
N GLU A 213 2.70 -4.08 -13.76
CA GLU A 213 3.92 -3.50 -14.29
C GLU A 213 4.30 -2.24 -13.51
N ILE A 214 5.49 -2.18 -12.93
CA ILE A 214 6.08 -0.92 -12.45
C ILE A 214 6.80 -0.30 -13.64
N LEU A 215 6.17 0.68 -14.28
CA LEU A 215 6.68 1.37 -15.45
C LEU A 215 7.85 2.28 -15.09
N GLU A 216 7.74 2.99 -13.97
CA GLU A 216 8.80 3.85 -13.45
C GLU A 216 8.81 3.80 -11.91
N LYS A 217 10.01 3.68 -11.32
CA LYS A 217 10.16 3.60 -9.87
C LYS A 217 10.20 4.98 -9.24
N GLY A 218 9.44 5.17 -8.18
CA GLY A 218 9.50 6.37 -7.35
C GLY A 218 10.81 6.47 -6.55
N PRO A 219 11.12 7.67 -6.00
CA PRO A 219 12.31 7.88 -5.18
C PRO A 219 12.34 6.94 -3.97
N ARG A 220 13.43 6.16 -3.82
CA ARG A 220 13.56 5.19 -2.71
C ARG A 220 14.40 5.69 -1.54
N PHE A 221 15.07 6.83 -1.70
CA PHE A 221 16.03 7.37 -0.72
C PHE A 221 15.47 7.38 0.71
N TRP A 222 14.31 8.03 0.92
CA TRP A 222 13.68 8.14 2.23
C TRP A 222 13.15 6.81 2.78
N ALA A 223 12.83 5.85 1.92
CA ALA A 223 12.47 4.50 2.34
C ALA A 223 13.69 3.77 2.95
N TRP A 224 14.86 3.90 2.32
CA TRP A 224 16.11 3.31 2.79
C TRP A 224 16.63 3.97 4.07
N THR A 225 16.63 5.30 4.14
CA THR A 225 17.13 6.01 5.34
C THR A 225 16.26 5.75 6.58
N ARG A 226 14.96 5.47 6.39
CA ARG A 226 14.08 5.02 7.48
C ARG A 226 14.59 3.72 8.11
N TRP A 227 14.99 2.75 7.29
CA TRP A 227 15.57 1.49 7.78
C TRP A 227 16.90 1.71 8.50
N LEU A 228 17.76 2.60 7.99
CA LEU A 228 19.01 2.96 8.64
C LEU A 228 18.78 3.60 10.02
N GLY A 229 17.82 4.52 10.14
CA GLY A 229 17.43 5.10 11.42
C GLY A 229 16.93 4.05 12.41
N GLY A 230 16.04 3.14 11.98
CA GLY A 230 15.55 2.04 12.82
C GLY A 230 16.67 1.09 13.28
N ALA A 231 17.55 0.68 12.36
CA ALA A 231 18.69 -0.17 12.66
C ALA A 231 19.67 0.48 13.65
N GLY A 232 19.92 1.79 13.49
CA GLY A 232 20.75 2.56 14.42
C GLY A 232 20.17 2.62 15.83
N MET A 233 18.85 2.77 15.97
CA MET A 233 18.17 2.70 17.27
C MET A 233 18.30 1.32 17.92
N LEU A 234 18.02 0.25 17.16
CA LEU A 234 18.14 -1.12 17.65
C LEU A 234 19.57 -1.45 18.09
N LEU A 235 20.57 -1.01 17.32
CA LEU A 235 21.97 -1.17 17.67
C LEU A 235 22.31 -0.44 18.98
N ALA A 236 21.83 0.79 19.15
CA ALA A 236 22.06 1.55 20.39
C ALA A 236 21.46 0.84 21.62
N VAL A 237 20.23 0.32 21.50
CA VAL A 237 19.56 -0.45 22.56
C VAL A 237 20.32 -1.74 22.86
N PHE A 238 20.73 -2.49 21.84
CA PHE A 238 21.51 -3.72 21.99
C PHE A 238 22.84 -3.47 22.72
N LEU A 239 23.58 -2.43 22.31
CA LEU A 239 24.84 -2.06 22.95
C LEU A 239 24.64 -1.58 24.39
N TRP A 240 23.55 -0.87 24.67
CA TRP A 240 23.19 -0.48 26.04
C TRP A 240 22.94 -1.73 26.89
N HIS A 241 22.10 -2.65 26.42
CA HIS A 241 21.82 -3.91 27.12
C HIS A 241 23.10 -4.69 27.45
N ARG A 242 24.02 -4.79 26.49
CA ARG A 242 25.33 -5.43 26.72
C ARG A 242 26.16 -4.71 27.78
N ARG A 243 26.20 -3.37 27.77
CA ARG A 243 26.92 -2.58 28.79
C ARG A 243 26.30 -2.75 30.18
N LEU A 244 24.97 -2.76 30.27
CA LEU A 244 24.26 -2.98 31.52
C LEU A 244 24.54 -4.39 32.08
N LYS A 245 24.44 -5.44 31.25
CA LYS A 245 24.79 -6.80 31.65
C LYS A 245 26.23 -6.91 32.15
N ALA A 246 27.18 -6.31 31.44
CA ALA A 246 28.59 -6.31 31.85
C ALA A 246 28.80 -5.59 33.18
N HIS A 247 28.12 -4.46 33.39
CA HIS A 247 28.18 -3.71 34.65
C HIS A 247 27.58 -4.52 35.81
N LEU A 248 26.41 -5.13 35.62
CA LEU A 248 25.78 -5.96 36.66
C LEU A 248 26.65 -7.16 37.03
N ALA A 249 27.26 -7.84 36.04
CA ALA A 249 28.18 -8.94 36.27
C ALA A 249 29.49 -8.51 36.97
N ALA A 250 29.91 -7.24 36.78
CA ALA A 250 31.06 -6.70 37.49
C ALA A 250 30.71 -6.38 38.95
N VAL A 251 29.54 -5.78 39.20
CA VAL A 251 29.06 -5.48 40.57
C VAL A 251 28.86 -6.77 41.36
N SER A 252 28.23 -7.80 40.77
CA SER A 252 27.99 -9.09 41.45
C SER A 252 29.26 -9.86 41.80
N LYS A 253 30.43 -9.48 41.24
CA LYS A 253 31.73 -10.09 41.57
C LYS A 253 32.47 -9.37 42.71
N VAL A 254 32.03 -8.18 43.10
CA VAL A 254 32.66 -7.37 44.15
C VAL A 254 32.00 -7.64 45.52
N ASP A 255 30.80 -8.21 45.52
CA ASP A 255 30.01 -8.53 46.73
C ASP A 255 30.27 -9.96 47.28
N PHE A 256 31.41 -10.59 46.96
CA PHE A 256 31.89 -11.87 47.53
C PHE A 256 33.35 -11.78 47.99
#